data_AF-A0A7S0XAE8-F1
#
_entry.id   AF-A0A7S0XAE8-F1
#
_cell.length_a   1.000
_cell.length_b   1.000
_cell.length_c   1.000
_cell.angle_alpha   90.00
_cell.angle_beta   90.00
_cell.angle_gamma   90.00
#
_symmetry.space_group_name_H-M   'P 1'
#
loop_
_entity.id
_entity.type
_entity.pdbx_description
1 polymer ?
#
loop_
_entity_poly.entity_id
_entity_poly.type
_entity_poly.pdbx_seq_one_letter_code
_entity_poly.pdbx_strand_id
1 'polypeptide(L)'
;TGLTISSGQYVDVEDVRFTDAKIGIAADDDLITLTNGAVGVTGSFDVSAATTLAGATLTGDITMSNAAAAITHSGATGLTISSGQYVDVEDVRFTDAKIGIAADDDLITLTNGAVGVTGSFDVSAATTLAGATLTGDITMSNAAAAITHSGATGLTISS
;
A
#
# COMPACT_ATOMS: atom_id res chain seq x y z
N THR A 1 14.67 49.56 -21.90
CA THR A 1 15.90 49.19 -22.63
C THR A 1 16.22 47.76 -22.24
N GLY A 2 16.29 46.83 -23.19
CA GLY A 2 16.47 45.41 -22.88
C GLY A 2 17.42 44.75 -23.87
N LEU A 3 18.63 44.51 -23.41
CA LEU A 3 19.70 43.67 -23.97
C LEU A 3 20.75 43.69 -22.82
N THR A 4 21.45 42.64 -22.46
CA THR A 4 22.69 42.32 -23.16
C THR A 4 23.27 41.07 -22.53
N ILE A 5 23.58 40.15 -23.43
CA ILE A 5 24.25 38.89 -23.18
C ILE A 5 25.75 39.14 -23.36
N SER A 6 26.57 38.73 -22.39
CA SER A 6 28.02 38.64 -22.55
C SER A 6 28.53 37.45 -21.76
N SER A 7 29.16 36.51 -22.46
CA SER A 7 29.55 35.20 -21.94
C SER A 7 31.07 35.02 -21.95
N GLY A 8 31.54 34.19 -21.01
CA GLY A 8 32.79 33.42 -21.10
C GLY A 8 32.56 31.91 -21.13
N GLN A 9 31.29 31.45 -21.22
CA GLN A 9 30.83 30.09 -21.50
C GLN A 9 29.55 30.17 -22.36
N TYR A 10 28.53 29.33 -22.21
CA TYR A 10 27.45 29.24 -23.19
C TYR A 10 26.44 30.39 -23.15
N VAL A 11 26.19 30.96 -24.33
CA VAL A 11 24.85 31.31 -24.81
C VAL A 11 24.82 31.05 -26.31
N ASP A 12 24.22 29.94 -26.71
CA ASP A 12 23.57 29.81 -28.02
C ASP A 12 22.33 28.96 -27.87
N VAL A 13 21.29 29.44 -28.52
CA VAL A 13 19.89 29.03 -28.47
C VAL A 13 19.41 29.09 -29.92
N GLU A 14 19.60 27.99 -30.63
CA GLU A 14 18.85 27.70 -31.84
C GLU A 14 17.65 26.82 -31.44
N ASP A 15 16.51 27.02 -32.11
CA ASP A 15 15.21 26.38 -31.85
C ASP A 15 14.47 26.75 -30.56
N VAL A 16 15.09 27.41 -29.58
CA VAL A 16 14.42 27.90 -28.35
C VAL A 16 14.03 29.36 -28.47
N ARG A 17 12.76 29.67 -28.19
CA ARG A 17 12.18 31.02 -28.23
C ARG A 17 11.84 31.48 -26.81
N PHE A 18 12.23 32.71 -26.49
CA PHE A 18 11.75 33.43 -25.32
C PHE A 18 10.78 34.51 -25.80
N THR A 19 9.55 34.49 -25.34
CA THR A 19 8.53 35.46 -25.76
C THR A 19 7.66 35.81 -24.56
N ASP A 20 7.69 37.08 -24.17
CA ASP A 20 7.06 37.56 -22.94
C ASP A 20 7.50 36.72 -21.71
N ALA A 21 6.55 36.05 -21.06
CA ALA A 21 6.80 35.18 -19.92
C ALA A 21 6.91 33.69 -20.30
N LYS A 22 7.08 33.37 -21.59
CA LYS A 22 7.11 32.00 -22.11
C LYS A 22 8.50 31.61 -22.63
N ILE A 23 8.81 30.32 -22.52
CA ILE A 23 9.97 29.66 -23.11
C ILE A 23 9.44 28.46 -23.89
N GLY A 24 9.75 28.37 -25.17
CA GLY A 24 9.27 27.30 -26.04
C GLY A 24 10.21 27.04 -27.21
N ILE A 25 9.72 26.31 -28.21
CA ILE A 25 10.37 26.04 -29.49
C ILE A 25 9.53 26.53 -30.66
N ALA A 26 9.99 26.42 -31.91
CA ALA A 26 9.27 26.89 -33.10
C ALA A 26 7.84 26.32 -33.26
N ALA A 27 7.61 25.07 -32.87
CA ALA A 27 6.32 24.39 -32.98
C ALA A 27 5.41 24.59 -31.75
N ASP A 28 5.97 24.97 -30.60
CA ASP A 28 5.28 25.10 -29.31
C ASP A 28 5.91 26.26 -28.54
N ASP A 29 5.29 27.43 -28.58
CA ASP A 29 5.86 28.64 -27.98
C ASP A 29 5.72 28.73 -26.47
N ASP A 30 5.04 27.77 -25.82
CA ASP A 30 4.65 27.88 -24.42
C ASP A 30 4.86 26.65 -23.53
N LEU A 31 5.74 25.74 -23.98
CA LEU A 31 6.27 24.60 -23.21
C LEU A 31 6.52 24.93 -21.73
N ILE A 32 7.11 26.11 -21.44
CA ILE A 32 7.23 26.68 -20.10
C ILE A 32 6.59 28.06 -20.10
N THR A 33 5.65 28.29 -19.18
CA THR A 33 5.06 29.60 -18.91
C THR A 33 5.38 30.04 -17.49
N LEU A 34 6.09 31.15 -17.34
CA LEU A 34 6.41 31.77 -16.06
C LEU A 34 5.24 32.67 -15.64
N THR A 35 4.72 32.45 -14.44
CA THR A 35 3.70 33.33 -13.85
C THR A 35 4.15 33.80 -12.47
N ASN A 36 3.41 34.72 -11.86
CA ASN A 36 3.73 35.19 -10.51
C ASN A 36 3.68 34.03 -9.50
N GLY A 37 4.84 33.55 -9.07
CA GLY A 37 4.98 32.48 -8.07
C GLY A 37 4.73 31.07 -8.58
N ALA A 38 4.65 30.85 -9.90
CA ALA A 38 4.43 29.51 -10.48
C ALA A 38 5.07 29.36 -11.86
N VAL A 39 5.22 28.11 -12.28
CA VAL A 39 5.70 27.70 -13.60
C VAL A 39 4.68 26.70 -14.16
N GLY A 40 4.10 27.01 -15.31
CA GLY A 40 3.29 26.08 -16.09
C GLY A 40 4.16 25.31 -17.06
N VAL A 41 3.92 24.00 -17.20
CA VAL A 41 4.54 23.14 -18.22
C VAL A 41 3.42 22.49 -19.03
N THR A 42 3.34 22.78 -20.33
CA THR A 42 2.25 22.30 -21.21
C THR A 42 2.52 20.92 -21.83
N GLY A 43 3.74 20.37 -21.62
CA GLY A 43 4.17 19.05 -22.07
C GLY A 43 4.49 18.06 -20.94
N SER A 44 5.18 16.97 -21.29
CA SER A 44 5.67 15.99 -20.31
C SER A 44 6.83 16.57 -19.51
N PHE A 45 6.78 16.43 -18.19
CA PHE A 45 7.90 16.74 -17.30
C PHE A 45 8.53 15.44 -16.81
N ASP A 46 9.62 15.05 -17.46
CA ASP A 46 10.38 13.86 -17.08
C ASP A 46 11.37 14.21 -15.96
N VAL A 47 11.25 13.54 -14.81
CA VAL A 47 12.14 13.70 -13.67
C VAL A 47 12.84 12.39 -13.39
N SER A 48 14.13 12.34 -13.69
CA SER A 48 14.95 11.14 -13.52
C SER A 48 15.44 10.94 -12.08
N ALA A 49 15.03 11.81 -11.14
CA ALA A 49 15.48 11.82 -9.75
C ALA A 49 14.31 12.10 -8.79
N ALA A 50 14.59 12.08 -7.49
CA ALA A 50 13.58 12.36 -6.47
C ALA A 50 13.03 13.79 -6.59
N THR A 51 11.72 13.92 -6.41
CA THR A 51 11.03 15.21 -6.35
C THR A 51 10.34 15.35 -5.00
N THR A 52 10.48 16.52 -4.36
CA THR A 52 9.72 16.87 -3.16
C THR A 52 8.60 17.83 -3.54
N LEU A 53 7.36 17.43 -3.29
CA LEU A 53 6.19 18.29 -3.49
C LEU A 53 5.66 18.68 -2.11
N ALA A 54 5.67 19.97 -1.78
CA ALA A 54 5.07 20.48 -0.55
C ALA A 54 3.52 20.33 -0.56
N GLY A 55 2.95 20.27 -1.76
CA GLY A 55 1.56 19.90 -2.01
C GLY A 55 1.45 19.39 -3.45
N ALA A 56 0.63 18.37 -3.67
CA ALA A 56 0.41 17.78 -4.98
C ALA A 56 -1.08 17.59 -5.21
N THR A 57 -1.55 17.94 -6.40
CA THR A 57 -2.87 17.52 -6.91
C THR A 57 -2.62 16.70 -8.16
N LEU A 58 -2.95 15.41 -8.12
CA LEU A 58 -2.81 14.51 -9.25
C LEU A 58 -4.22 14.26 -9.82
N THR A 59 -4.43 14.59 -11.10
CA THR A 59 -5.75 14.52 -11.76
C THR A 59 -5.93 13.28 -12.64
N GLY A 60 -4.86 12.53 -12.88
CA GLY A 60 -4.86 11.28 -13.64
C GLY A 60 -4.34 10.10 -12.80
N ASP A 61 -4.08 8.99 -13.49
CA ASP A 61 -3.65 7.76 -12.84
C ASP A 61 -2.25 7.88 -12.21
N ILE A 62 -2.09 7.22 -11.07
CA ILE A 62 -0.79 7.04 -10.41
C ILE A 62 -0.36 5.60 -10.67
N THR A 63 0.43 5.41 -11.73
CA THR A 63 1.08 4.12 -11.95
C THR A 63 2.37 4.09 -11.15
N MET A 64 2.41 3.27 -10.11
CA MET A 64 3.66 2.98 -9.40
C MET A 64 4.25 1.69 -9.95
N SER A 65 4.88 1.79 -11.12
CA SER A 65 5.48 0.64 -11.82
C SER A 65 6.77 0.13 -11.18
N ASN A 66 7.33 0.89 -10.24
CA ASN A 66 8.45 0.43 -9.45
C ASN A 66 8.05 -0.87 -8.75
N ALA A 67 8.91 -1.88 -8.87
CA ALA A 67 8.64 -3.19 -8.30
C ALA A 67 8.26 -3.15 -6.81
N ALA A 68 8.81 -2.19 -6.05
CA ALA A 68 8.43 -1.90 -4.68
C ALA A 68 7.94 -0.45 -4.61
N ALA A 69 6.65 -0.29 -4.78
CA ALA A 69 6.01 0.99 -4.65
C ALA A 69 5.34 1.12 -3.29
N ALA A 70 5.58 2.23 -2.60
CA ALA A 70 5.07 2.45 -1.26
C ALA A 70 4.51 3.86 -1.13
N ILE A 71 3.47 3.96 -0.32
CA ILE A 71 2.90 5.22 0.14
C ILE A 71 3.17 5.28 1.64
N THR A 72 4.16 6.08 2.05
CA THR A 72 4.56 6.20 3.45
C THR A 72 4.00 7.46 4.09
N HIS A 73 3.25 7.30 5.17
CA HIS A 73 2.78 8.41 6.01
C HIS A 73 3.59 8.46 7.32
N SER A 74 4.43 9.49 7.47
CA SER A 74 5.27 9.70 8.66
C SER A 74 4.75 10.79 9.60
N GLY A 75 3.61 11.39 9.28
CA GLY A 75 2.95 12.34 10.18
C GLY A 75 2.53 11.65 11.48
N ALA A 76 2.30 12.45 12.53
CA ALA A 76 1.81 11.94 13.83
C ALA A 76 0.40 11.30 13.75
N THR A 77 -0.27 11.44 12.61
CA THR A 77 -1.60 10.91 12.31
C THR A 77 -1.50 9.65 11.43
N GLY A 78 -2.64 9.12 10.96
CA GLY A 78 -2.68 8.00 10.03
C GLY A 78 -2.60 8.41 8.55
N LEU A 79 -2.27 7.45 7.69
CA LEU A 79 -2.37 7.59 6.23
C LEU A 79 -3.85 7.59 5.82
N THR A 80 -4.31 8.69 5.19
CA THR A 80 -5.66 8.77 4.63
C THR A 80 -5.62 8.46 3.13
N ILE A 81 -6.26 7.37 2.71
CA ILE A 81 -6.49 7.04 1.29
C ILE A 81 -8.00 7.11 1.07
N SER A 82 -8.43 7.97 0.14
CA SER A 82 -9.85 8.19 -0.17
C SER A 82 -10.07 8.13 -1.68
N SER A 83 -11.13 7.47 -2.08
CA SER A 83 -11.57 7.35 -3.47
C SER A 83 -13.01 7.85 -3.56
N GLY A 84 -13.38 8.45 -4.70
CA GLY A 84 -14.78 8.78 -4.99
C GLY A 84 -15.68 7.54 -5.06
N GLN A 85 -15.09 6.32 -5.15
CA GLN A 85 -15.80 5.04 -5.19
C GLN A 85 -15.15 3.95 -4.32
N TYR A 86 -14.06 3.31 -4.74
CA TYR A 86 -13.36 2.23 -3.99
C TYR A 86 -11.84 2.35 -4.11
N VAL A 87 -11.14 1.73 -3.15
CA VAL A 87 -9.72 1.38 -3.29
C VAL A 87 -9.71 -0.10 -3.65
N ASP A 88 -9.33 -0.40 -4.90
CA ASP A 88 -8.98 -1.76 -5.24
C ASP A 88 -7.68 -2.09 -4.52
N VAL A 89 -7.79 -3.03 -3.57
CA VAL A 89 -6.65 -3.66 -2.94
C VAL A 89 -6.67 -5.07 -3.47
N GLU A 90 -5.71 -5.42 -4.32
CA GLU A 90 -5.71 -6.73 -4.94
C GLU A 90 -5.52 -7.81 -3.86
N ASP A 91 -6.67 -8.44 -3.58
CA ASP A 91 -6.96 -9.65 -2.84
C ASP A 91 -6.49 -9.81 -1.40
N VAL A 92 -6.05 -8.74 -0.74
CA VAL A 92 -5.67 -8.79 0.68
C VAL A 92 -6.25 -7.64 1.48
N ARG A 93 -6.69 -7.97 2.70
CA ARG A 93 -7.23 -7.04 3.67
C ARG A 93 -6.40 -7.07 4.96
N PHE A 94 -5.83 -5.91 5.29
CA PHE A 94 -5.31 -5.60 6.63
C PHE A 94 -6.29 -4.66 7.30
N THR A 95 -6.80 -5.00 8.48
CA THR A 95 -7.81 -4.18 9.15
C THR A 95 -7.63 -4.27 10.65
N ASP A 96 -7.29 -3.16 11.29
CA ASP A 96 -7.08 -3.12 12.74
C ASP A 96 -5.99 -4.12 13.17
N ALA A 97 -6.40 -5.04 14.04
CA ALA A 97 -5.62 -6.19 14.43
C ALA A 97 -6.19 -7.43 13.72
N LYS A 98 -6.62 -7.34 12.47
CA LYS A 98 -7.26 -8.42 11.71
C LYS A 98 -6.68 -8.51 10.32
N ILE A 99 -6.68 -9.73 9.80
CA ILE A 99 -6.15 -10.03 8.48
C ILE A 99 -7.10 -10.96 7.77
N GLY A 100 -7.26 -10.65 6.49
CA GLY A 100 -7.94 -11.54 5.57
C GLY A 100 -7.57 -11.31 4.12
N ILE A 101 -8.26 -12.04 3.27
CA ILE A 101 -8.21 -11.92 1.81
C ILE A 101 -9.45 -11.16 1.34
N ALA A 102 -9.60 -11.01 0.02
CA ALA A 102 -10.86 -10.53 -0.54
C ALA A 102 -12.08 -11.32 -0.02
N ALA A 103 -11.95 -12.64 0.11
CA ALA A 103 -13.05 -13.55 0.41
C ALA A 103 -13.31 -13.84 1.90
N ASP A 104 -12.40 -13.47 2.81
CA ASP A 104 -12.55 -13.73 4.24
C ASP A 104 -11.61 -12.79 5.01
N ASP A 105 -12.18 -11.85 5.75
CA ASP A 105 -11.51 -10.64 6.26
C ASP A 105 -11.01 -10.72 7.70
N ASP A 106 -11.59 -11.65 8.45
CA ASP A 106 -11.29 -11.90 9.84
C ASP A 106 -10.96 -13.38 10.07
N LEU A 107 -10.57 -14.07 8.99
CA LEU A 107 -9.72 -15.27 8.99
C LEU A 107 -8.79 -15.28 10.20
N ILE A 108 -8.23 -14.11 10.49
CA ILE A 108 -7.46 -13.83 11.68
C ILE A 108 -8.06 -12.60 12.37
N THR A 109 -8.47 -12.76 13.61
CA THR A 109 -8.75 -11.66 14.54
C THR A 109 -7.72 -11.66 15.67
N LEU A 110 -6.86 -10.64 15.76
CA LEU A 110 -5.99 -10.41 16.90
C LEU A 110 -6.78 -9.67 17.99
N THR A 111 -6.54 -10.10 19.22
CA THR A 111 -7.05 -9.49 20.44
C THR A 111 -5.90 -9.40 21.43
N ASN A 112 -6.15 -8.84 22.62
CA ASN A 112 -5.11 -8.72 23.63
C ASN A 112 -4.71 -10.11 24.20
N GLY A 113 -3.65 -10.70 23.65
CA GLY A 113 -3.10 -11.99 24.07
C GLY A 113 -3.74 -13.22 23.39
N ALA A 114 -4.61 -13.03 22.39
CA ALA A 114 -5.25 -14.14 21.70
C ALA A 114 -5.55 -13.83 20.23
N VAL A 115 -5.70 -14.89 19.44
CA VAL A 115 -6.14 -14.84 18.04
C VAL A 115 -7.39 -15.70 17.89
N GLY A 116 -8.44 -15.11 17.33
CA GLY A 116 -9.63 -15.82 16.86
C GLY A 116 -9.47 -16.19 15.39
N VAL A 117 -9.83 -17.42 15.05
CA VAL A 117 -9.94 -17.91 13.68
C VAL A 117 -11.37 -18.38 13.48
N THR A 118 -12.07 -17.80 12.51
CA THR A 118 -13.50 -18.03 12.24
C THR A 118 -13.70 -19.09 11.16
N GLY A 119 -12.75 -19.25 10.24
CA GLY A 119 -12.72 -20.31 9.25
C GLY A 119 -12.31 -21.67 9.82
N SER A 120 -12.26 -22.68 8.95
CA SER A 120 -11.66 -23.97 9.31
C SER A 120 -10.19 -23.77 9.63
N PHE A 121 -9.82 -24.04 10.88
CA PHE A 121 -8.43 -24.20 11.23
C PHE A 121 -8.02 -25.63 10.87
N ASP A 122 -7.68 -25.83 9.60
CA ASP A 122 -7.16 -27.10 9.13
C ASP A 122 -5.75 -27.31 9.71
N VAL A 123 -5.62 -28.31 10.61
CA VAL A 123 -4.37 -28.66 11.28
C VAL A 123 -3.94 -30.04 10.81
N SER A 124 -2.86 -30.10 10.06
CA SER A 124 -2.38 -31.33 9.42
C SER A 124 -1.43 -32.18 10.28
N ALA A 125 -1.18 -31.81 11.56
CA ALA A 125 -0.24 -32.49 12.46
C ALA A 125 -0.72 -32.49 13.92
N ALA A 126 0.06 -33.09 14.82
CA ALA A 126 -0.24 -33.08 16.25
C ALA A 126 -0.24 -31.64 16.79
N THR A 127 -1.37 -31.22 17.39
CA THR A 127 -1.51 -29.95 18.08
C THR A 127 -1.68 -30.20 19.58
N THR A 128 -0.98 -29.44 20.42
CA THR A 128 -1.10 -29.50 21.87
C THR A 128 -1.87 -28.26 22.33
N LEU A 129 -3.09 -28.45 22.82
CA LEU A 129 -3.89 -27.38 23.39
C LEU A 129 -3.84 -27.51 24.92
N ALA A 130 -3.25 -26.53 25.59
CA ALA A 130 -3.23 -26.46 27.05
C ALA A 130 -4.64 -26.09 27.57
N GLY A 131 -5.51 -27.10 27.68
CA GLY A 131 -6.91 -26.92 28.02
C GLY A 131 -7.75 -26.62 26.78
N ALA A 132 -8.18 -27.66 26.07
CA ALA A 132 -9.11 -27.55 24.95
C ALA A 132 -10.55 -27.77 25.41
N THR A 133 -11.45 -26.89 24.98
CA THR A 133 -12.88 -27.15 24.99
C THR A 133 -13.30 -27.41 23.55
N LEU A 134 -13.79 -28.62 23.26
CA LEU A 134 -14.31 -29.02 21.96
C LEU A 134 -15.81 -29.20 22.09
N THR A 135 -16.59 -28.38 21.39
CA THR A 135 -18.06 -28.33 21.51
C THR A 135 -18.79 -29.14 20.45
N GLY A 136 -18.07 -29.66 19.45
CA GLY A 136 -18.59 -30.54 18.40
C GLY A 136 -18.07 -31.97 18.52
N ASP A 137 -18.41 -32.80 17.54
CA ASP A 137 -17.97 -34.18 17.48
C ASP A 137 -16.45 -34.29 17.31
N ILE A 138 -15.84 -35.18 18.08
CA ILE A 138 -14.43 -35.55 17.92
C ILE A 138 -14.37 -36.85 17.11
N THR A 139 -13.93 -36.74 15.85
CA THR A 139 -13.70 -37.91 15.00
C THR A 139 -12.21 -38.27 15.00
N MET A 140 -11.87 -39.48 15.46
CA MET A 140 -10.52 -40.03 15.36
C MET A 140 -10.48 -41.09 14.26
N SER A 141 -9.83 -40.78 13.13
CA SER A 141 -9.87 -41.61 11.92
C SER A 141 -8.64 -42.52 11.74
N ASN A 142 -7.64 -42.45 12.62
CA ASN A 142 -6.44 -43.30 12.54
C ASN A 142 -6.73 -44.77 12.91
N ALA A 143 -6.06 -45.69 12.22
CA ALA A 143 -6.21 -47.14 12.43
C ALA A 143 -5.89 -47.60 13.87
N ALA A 144 -5.00 -46.90 14.56
CA ALA A 144 -4.66 -47.12 15.97
C ALA A 144 -4.90 -45.84 16.79
N ALA A 145 -6.02 -45.14 16.54
CA ALA A 145 -6.43 -43.99 17.35
C ALA A 145 -6.57 -44.40 18.83
N ALA A 146 -5.86 -43.70 19.71
CA ALA A 146 -5.89 -43.96 21.15
C ALA A 146 -6.06 -42.65 21.91
N ILE A 147 -6.93 -42.66 22.92
CA ILE A 147 -6.98 -41.62 23.94
C ILE A 147 -6.14 -42.10 25.11
N THR A 148 -4.98 -41.47 25.32
CA THR A 148 -4.09 -41.77 26.45
C THR A 148 -4.23 -40.69 27.51
N HIS A 149 -4.80 -41.03 28.67
CA HIS A 149 -4.78 -40.16 29.84
C HIS A 149 -3.57 -40.52 30.72
N SER A 150 -2.57 -39.63 30.78
CA SER A 150 -1.35 -39.80 31.60
C SER A 150 -1.39 -39.04 32.94
N GLY A 151 -2.49 -38.34 33.24
CA GLY A 151 -2.68 -37.63 34.50
C GLY A 151 -2.96 -38.56 35.68
N ALA A 152 -2.83 -38.04 36.91
CA ALA A 152 -2.99 -38.82 38.15
C ALA A 152 -4.45 -39.17 38.51
N THR A 153 -5.44 -38.55 37.85
CA THR A 153 -6.88 -38.77 38.08
C THR A 153 -7.50 -39.70 37.01
N GLY A 154 -8.81 -39.99 37.11
CA GLY A 154 -9.53 -40.73 36.07
C GLY A 154 -9.96 -39.86 34.88
N LEU A 155 -10.25 -40.49 33.73
CA LEU A 155 -10.97 -39.88 32.61
C LEU A 155 -12.48 -40.00 32.85
N THR A 156 -13.18 -38.86 32.88
CA THR A 156 -14.65 -38.82 33.05
C THR A 156 -15.36 -38.67 31.71
N ILE A 157 -16.38 -39.48 31.47
CA ILE A 157 -17.27 -39.38 30.31
C ILE A 157 -18.71 -39.26 30.83
N SER A 158 -19.37 -38.17 30.49
CA SER A 158 -20.73 -37.85 30.94
C SER A 158 -21.60 -37.47 29.74
N SER A 159 -22.88 -37.84 29.78
CA SER A 159 -23.90 -37.51 28.76
C SER A 159 -24.97 -36.60 29.32
#